data_AF-A0AAE2BP60-F1
#
_entry.id   AF-A0AAE2BP60-F1
#
_cell.length_a   1.000
_cell.length_b   1.000
_cell.length_c   1.000
_cell.angle_alpha   90.00
_cell.angle_beta   90.00
_cell.angle_gamma   90.00
#
_symmetry.space_group_name_H-M   'P 1'
#
loop_
_entity.id
_entity.type
_entity.pdbx_description
1 polymer ?
#
loop_
_entity_poly.entity_id
_entity_poly.type
_entity_poly.pdbx_seq_one_letter_code
_entity_poly.pdbx_strand_id
1 'polypeptide(L)'
;MLRDEEERHSILESELWDMPQTVLMLSYVHLPAHLRRCFAYCSIFPQNHEFEVEELVLLWMAEGFIQPAGARRLEDLGADYFHDLYSTSFFQQYKNTSNKTIYKMYDLIHDYPCADLQLYRH
;
A
#
# COMPACT_ATOMS: atom_id res chain seq x y z
N MET A 1 15.96 26.66 -31.15
CA MET A 1 16.25 26.35 -29.75
C MET A 1 14.98 26.28 -28.87
N LEU A 2 13.78 26.15 -29.43
CA LEU A 2 12.52 25.94 -28.67
C LEU A 2 11.91 24.55 -28.89
N ARG A 3 12.60 23.65 -29.62
CA ARG A 3 12.15 22.27 -29.86
C ARG A 3 12.67 21.29 -28.80
N ASP A 4 13.71 21.66 -28.07
CA ASP A 4 14.40 20.78 -27.12
C ASP A 4 13.76 20.78 -25.72
N GLU A 5 13.00 21.82 -25.34
CA GLU A 5 12.35 21.89 -24.01
C GLU A 5 10.99 21.17 -23.96
N GLU A 6 10.23 21.18 -25.04
CA GLU A 6 8.91 20.52 -25.12
C GLU A 6 9.06 18.99 -25.25
N GLU A 7 10.10 18.53 -25.96
CA GLU A 7 10.52 17.12 -25.96
C GLU A 7 11.02 16.69 -24.58
N ARG A 8 11.75 17.55 -23.85
CA ARG A 8 12.20 17.23 -22.48
C ARG A 8 11.05 17.12 -21.49
N HIS A 9 10.04 17.98 -21.58
CA HIS A 9 8.85 17.87 -20.73
C HIS A 9 8.06 16.60 -21.03
N SER A 10 7.96 16.22 -22.31
CA SER A 10 7.26 15.00 -22.73
C SER A 10 8.00 13.72 -22.34
N ILE A 11 9.34 13.70 -22.43
CA ILE A 11 10.17 12.57 -21.98
C ILE A 11 10.05 12.42 -20.46
N LEU A 12 10.16 13.51 -19.70
CA LEU A 12 10.02 13.51 -18.25
C LEU A 12 8.63 13.08 -17.81
N GLU A 13 7.56 13.52 -18.48
CA GLU A 13 6.22 13.01 -18.20
C GLU A 13 6.11 11.52 -18.52
N SER A 14 6.56 11.06 -19.70
CA SER A 14 6.46 9.63 -20.06
C SER A 14 7.28 8.73 -19.13
N GLU A 15 8.47 9.17 -18.71
CA GLU A 15 9.31 8.46 -17.73
C GLU A 15 8.68 8.48 -16.34
N LEU A 16 8.03 9.59 -15.94
CA LEU A 16 7.29 9.70 -14.68
C LEU A 16 6.05 8.81 -14.66
N TRP A 17 5.33 8.67 -15.78
CA TRP A 17 4.19 7.76 -15.94
C TRP A 17 4.59 6.28 -15.92
N ASP A 18 5.82 5.95 -16.31
CA ASP A 18 6.38 4.59 -16.23
C ASP A 18 7.05 4.27 -14.88
N MET A 19 7.09 5.22 -13.94
CA MET A 19 7.59 4.93 -12.60
C MET A 19 6.58 4.11 -11.80
N PRO A 20 6.99 2.99 -11.18
CA PRO A 20 6.12 2.23 -10.28
C PRO A 20 5.51 3.08 -9.14
N GLN A 21 6.19 4.18 -8.79
CA GLN A 21 5.77 5.14 -7.76
C GLN A 21 4.56 5.97 -8.15
N THR A 22 4.42 6.40 -9.41
CA THR A 22 3.23 7.16 -9.85
C THR A 22 2.02 6.26 -9.89
N VAL A 23 2.17 5.00 -10.33
CA VAL A 23 1.09 4.01 -10.28
C VAL A 23 0.65 3.73 -8.85
N LEU A 24 1.58 3.54 -7.91
CA LEU A 24 1.29 3.36 -6.48
C LEU A 24 0.65 4.60 -5.85
N MET A 25 1.16 5.80 -6.16
CA MET A 25 0.64 7.06 -5.63
C MET A 25 -0.76 7.36 -6.17
N LEU A 26 -1.01 7.14 -7.46
CA LEU A 26 -2.33 7.26 -8.07
C LEU A 26 -3.30 6.26 -7.45
N SER A 27 -2.88 5.01 -7.28
CA SER A 27 -3.67 3.98 -6.60
C SER A 27 -4.02 4.43 -5.17
N TYR A 28 -3.07 5.01 -4.44
CA TYR A 28 -3.28 5.53 -3.08
C TYR A 28 -4.22 6.74 -3.03
N VAL A 29 -4.14 7.68 -3.98
CA VAL A 29 -5.03 8.85 -4.06
C VAL A 29 -6.49 8.43 -4.30
N HIS A 30 -6.69 7.35 -5.06
CA HIS A 30 -8.02 6.81 -5.35
C HIS A 30 -8.56 5.83 -4.29
N LEU A 31 -7.74 5.44 -3.29
CA LEU A 31 -8.21 4.57 -2.21
C LEU A 31 -9.23 5.27 -1.31
N PRO A 32 -10.32 4.57 -0.92
CA PRO A 32 -11.20 5.01 0.15
C PRO A 32 -10.43 5.36 1.44
N ALA A 33 -10.93 6.35 2.19
CA ALA A 33 -10.26 6.86 3.39
C ALA A 33 -10.04 5.82 4.51
N HIS A 34 -10.82 4.73 4.54
CA HIS A 34 -10.61 3.63 5.47
C HIS A 34 -9.43 2.75 5.05
N LEU A 35 -9.30 2.42 3.75
CA LEU A 35 -8.17 1.65 3.22
C LEU A 35 -6.85 2.43 3.26
N ARG A 36 -6.90 3.76 3.02
CA ARG A 36 -5.73 4.62 3.13
C ARG A 36 -5.07 4.57 4.51
N ARG A 37 -5.87 4.52 5.59
CA ARG A 37 -5.35 4.44 6.97
C ARG A 37 -4.67 3.11 7.24
N CYS A 38 -5.32 2.01 6.83
CA CYS A 38 -4.74 0.67 6.90
C CYS A 38 -3.41 0.59 6.14
N PHE A 39 -3.36 1.11 4.92
CA PHE A 39 -2.14 1.16 4.11
C PHE A 39 -1.03 2.03 4.73
N ALA A 40 -1.38 3.23 5.22
CA ALA A 40 -0.41 4.13 5.85
C ALA A 40 0.20 3.51 7.12
N TYR A 41 -0.55 2.72 7.88
CA TYR A 41 0.01 1.99 9.01
C TYR A 41 1.06 0.96 8.57
N CYS A 42 0.83 0.28 7.45
CA CYS A 42 1.78 -0.70 6.94
C CYS A 42 3.15 -0.10 6.58
N SER A 43 3.27 1.21 6.34
CA SER A 43 4.58 1.85 6.10
C SER A 43 5.46 1.96 7.35
N ILE A 44 4.92 1.66 8.54
CA ILE A 44 5.68 1.58 9.79
C ILE A 44 6.54 0.30 9.81
N PHE A 45 6.11 -0.75 9.12
CA PHE A 45 6.86 -1.99 9.07
C PHE A 45 8.23 -1.79 8.41
N PRO A 46 9.28 -2.49 8.86
CA PRO A 46 10.58 -2.42 8.22
C PRO A 46 10.54 -2.99 6.81
N GLN A 47 11.50 -2.59 5.97
CA GLN A 47 11.64 -3.15 4.63
C GLN A 47 11.79 -4.68 4.70
N ASN A 48 11.11 -5.39 3.80
CA ASN A 48 11.01 -6.85 3.79
C ASN A 48 10.32 -7.47 5.02
N HIS A 49 9.51 -6.72 5.77
CA HIS A 49 8.69 -7.30 6.82
C HIS A 49 7.72 -8.34 6.23
N GLU A 50 7.83 -9.56 6.73
CA GLU A 50 6.98 -10.70 6.39
C GLU A 50 5.84 -10.78 7.41
N PHE A 51 4.60 -10.85 6.94
CA PHE A 51 3.42 -10.96 7.80
C PHE A 51 2.35 -11.89 7.23
N GLU A 52 1.50 -12.40 8.12
CA GLU A 52 0.26 -13.11 7.78
C GLU A 52 -0.92 -12.11 7.73
N VAL A 53 -1.94 -12.39 6.91
CA VAL A 53 -3.10 -11.49 6.79
C VAL A 53 -3.81 -11.35 8.13
N GLU A 54 -3.94 -12.46 8.86
CA GLU A 54 -4.58 -12.52 10.16
C GLU A 54 -3.86 -11.61 11.18
N GLU A 55 -2.52 -11.59 11.16
CA GLU A 55 -1.71 -10.72 12.02
C GLU A 55 -1.94 -9.24 11.68
N LEU A 56 -1.92 -8.90 10.40
CA LEU A 56 -2.13 -7.52 9.96
C LEU A 56 -3.54 -7.02 10.29
N VAL A 57 -4.55 -7.88 10.13
CA VAL A 57 -5.94 -7.57 10.49
C VAL A 57 -6.07 -7.31 11.98
N LEU A 58 -5.42 -8.10 12.83
CA LEU A 58 -5.43 -7.86 14.29
C LEU A 58 -4.80 -6.51 14.66
N LEU A 59 -3.73 -6.10 13.97
CA LEU A 59 -3.12 -4.77 14.17
C LEU A 59 -4.09 -3.66 13.76
N TRP A 60 -4.74 -3.76 12.60
CA TRP A 60 -5.75 -2.80 12.18
C TRP A 60 -6.98 -2.74 13.10
N MET A 61 -7.35 -3.88 13.70
CA MET A 61 -8.40 -3.93 14.71
C MET A 61 -7.98 -3.22 16.00
N ALA A 62 -6.75 -3.45 16.46
CA ALA A 62 -6.20 -2.82 17.67
C ALA A 62 -6.13 -1.29 17.55
N GLU A 63 -5.75 -0.80 16.37
CA GLU A 63 -5.70 0.63 16.05
C GLU A 63 -7.09 1.24 15.72
N GLY A 64 -8.14 0.42 15.66
CA GLY A 64 -9.52 0.86 15.38
C GLY A 64 -9.74 1.32 13.93
N PHE A 65 -8.92 0.85 12.98
CA PHE A 65 -9.07 1.20 11.56
C PHE A 65 -10.23 0.47 10.89
N ILE A 66 -10.59 -0.70 11.39
CA ILE A 66 -11.73 -1.48 10.89
C ILE A 66 -13.00 -1.04 11.61
N GLN A 67 -13.94 -0.49 10.84
CA GLN A 67 -15.22 -0.01 11.35
C GLN A 67 -16.25 -1.14 11.36
N PRO A 68 -17.02 -1.33 12.45
CA PRO A 68 -18.09 -2.32 12.47
C PRO A 68 -19.13 -2.04 11.38
N ALA A 69 -19.46 -3.06 10.58
CA ALA A 69 -20.48 -2.98 9.54
C ALA A 69 -21.56 -4.04 9.77
N GLY A 70 -22.64 -3.63 10.45
CA GLY A 70 -23.76 -4.51 10.77
C GLY A 70 -23.35 -5.64 11.70
N ALA A 71 -23.71 -6.88 11.34
CA ALA A 71 -23.42 -8.09 12.11
C ALA A 71 -22.14 -8.83 11.65
N ARG A 72 -21.35 -8.24 10.74
CA ARG A 72 -20.12 -8.86 10.25
C ARG A 72 -19.02 -8.82 11.32
N ARG A 73 -18.21 -9.88 11.36
CA ARG A 73 -17.02 -9.92 12.22
C ARG A 73 -15.97 -8.94 11.70
N LEU A 74 -15.21 -8.34 12.61
CA LEU A 74 -14.16 -7.38 12.25
C LEU A 74 -13.01 -8.07 11.51
N GLU A 75 -12.77 -9.35 11.82
CA GLU A 75 -11.79 -10.18 11.15
C GLU A 75 -12.13 -10.36 9.66
N ASP A 76 -13.40 -10.65 9.36
CA ASP A 76 -13.88 -10.80 7.98
C ASP A 76 -13.81 -9.46 7.22
N LEU A 77 -14.14 -8.35 7.88
CA LEU A 77 -14.03 -7.01 7.30
C LEU A 77 -12.58 -6.60 7.06
N GLY A 78 -11.67 -6.94 7.97
CA GLY A 78 -10.25 -6.69 7.80
C GLY A 78 -9.64 -7.51 6.66
N ALA A 79 -10.07 -8.77 6.51
CA ALA A 79 -9.66 -9.61 5.39
C ALA A 79 -10.12 -9.03 4.04
N ASP A 80 -11.34 -8.50 3.97
CA ASP A 80 -11.83 -7.79 2.78
C ASP A 80 -10.97 -6.54 2.48
N TYR A 81 -10.66 -5.74 3.51
CA TYR A 81 -9.79 -4.56 3.34
C TYR A 81 -8.40 -4.93 2.84
N PHE A 82 -7.85 -6.03 3.35
CA PHE A 82 -6.58 -6.56 2.85
C PHE A 82 -6.69 -6.98 1.38
N HIS A 83 -7.76 -7.67 1.01
CA HIS A 83 -7.98 -8.10 -0.37
C HIS A 83 -8.10 -6.91 -1.34
N ASP A 84 -8.82 -5.87 -0.93
CA ASP A 84 -8.94 -4.63 -1.69
C ASP A 84 -7.56 -3.97 -1.88
N LEU A 85 -6.75 -3.88 -0.82
CA LEU A 85 -5.39 -3.34 -0.91
C LEU A 85 -4.43 -4.23 -1.72
N TYR A 86 -4.59 -5.55 -1.64
CA TYR A 86 -3.84 -6.51 -2.45
C TYR A 86 -4.14 -6.33 -3.94
N SER A 87 -5.41 -6.10 -4.30
CA SER A 87 -5.84 -5.86 -5.69
C SER A 87 -5.16 -4.64 -6.33
N THR A 88 -4.79 -3.65 -5.51
CA THR A 88 -4.09 -2.43 -5.93
C THR A 88 -2.55 -2.56 -6.00
N SER A 89 -2.01 -3.79 -5.93
CA SER A 89 -0.57 -4.10 -6.06
C SER A 89 0.34 -3.50 -4.96
N PHE A 90 -0.21 -3.23 -3.76
CA PHE A 90 0.59 -2.75 -2.61
C PHE A 90 1.31 -3.86 -1.84
N PHE A 91 0.81 -5.09 -1.93
CA PHE A 91 1.34 -6.24 -1.23
C PHE A 91 1.81 -7.31 -2.21
N GLN A 92 2.97 -7.88 -1.95
CA GLN A 92 3.50 -9.01 -2.71
C GLN A 92 3.34 -10.28 -1.88
N GLN A 93 2.74 -11.32 -2.48
CA GLN A 93 2.81 -12.66 -1.90
C GLN A 93 4.25 -13.15 -1.97
N TYR A 94 4.84 -13.47 -0.82
CA TYR A 94 6.25 -13.83 -0.72
C TYR A 94 6.46 -15.35 -0.63
N LYS A 95 5.73 -16.02 0.27
CA LYS A 95 5.82 -17.47 0.45
C LYS A 95 4.44 -18.06 0.60
N ASN A 96 4.26 -19.27 0.06
CA ASN A 96 3.11 -20.10 0.34
C ASN A 96 3.60 -21.44 0.89
N THR A 97 3.19 -21.74 2.12
CA THR A 97 3.46 -23.01 2.79
C THR A 97 2.17 -23.80 2.90
N SER A 98 2.25 -25.10 3.21
CA SER A 98 1.06 -25.97 3.31
C SER A 98 -0.06 -25.43 4.21
N ASN A 99 0.26 -24.55 5.17
CA ASN A 99 -0.69 -24.04 6.15
C ASN A 99 -0.85 -22.52 6.15
N LYS A 100 0.02 -21.76 5.47
CA LYS A 100 0.12 -20.30 5.64
C LYS A 100 0.62 -19.60 4.37
N THR A 101 0.04 -18.44 4.10
CA THR A 101 0.51 -17.52 3.05
C THR A 101 1.14 -16.30 3.70
N ILE A 102 2.38 -16.02 3.35
CA ILE A 102 3.17 -14.91 3.88
C ILE A 102 3.24 -13.82 2.81
N TYR A 103 2.98 -12.59 3.23
CA TYR A 103 3.02 -11.40 2.41
C TYR A 103 4.15 -10.47 2.86
N LYS A 104 4.60 -9.64 1.93
CA LYS A 104 5.49 -8.51 2.21
C LYS A 104 4.94 -7.26 1.54
N MET A 105 5.27 -6.09 2.09
CA MET A 105 5.03 -4.83 1.42
C MET A 105 6.00 -4.69 0.23
N TYR A 106 5.54 -4.12 -0.90
CA TYR A 106 6.44 -3.87 -2.04
C TYR A 106 7.59 -2.92 -1.65
N ASP A 107 8.82 -3.27 -2.04
CA ASP A 107 10.05 -2.53 -1.73
C ASP A 107 10.05 -1.06 -2.20
N LEU A 108 9.17 -0.72 -3.15
CA LEU A 108 9.00 0.63 -3.70
C LEU A 108 8.52 1.67 -2.67
N ILE A 109 7.93 1.22 -1.57
CA ILE A 109 7.49 2.10 -0.47
C ILE A 109 8.68 2.54 0.40
N HIS A 110 9.78 1.79 0.39
CA HIS A 110 10.98 2.08 1.18
C HIS A 110 12.07 2.82 0.42
N ASP A 111 12.18 2.65 -0.91
CA ASP A 111 13.29 3.22 -1.68
C ASP A 111 13.14 4.72 -1.99
N TYR A 112 11.91 5.28 -2.00
CA TYR A 112 11.70 6.71 -2.20
C TYR A 112 10.56 7.24 -1.33
N PRO A 113 10.86 7.92 -0.21
CA PRO A 113 9.84 8.46 0.67
C PRO A 113 9.05 9.56 -0.05
N CYS A 114 7.77 9.32 -0.31
CA CYS A 114 6.83 10.42 -0.51
C CYS A 114 6.85 11.29 0.75
N ALA A 115 7.03 12.60 0.61
CA ALA A 115 7.15 13.52 1.75
C ALA A 115 5.94 13.45 2.72
N ASP A 116 4.77 13.01 2.23
CA ASP A 116 3.56 12.82 3.04
C ASP A 116 3.57 11.56 3.92
N LEU A 117 4.38 10.54 3.60
CA LEU A 117 4.48 9.31 4.40
C LEU A 117 5.47 9.42 5.57
N GLN A 118 6.29 10.47 5.60
CA GLN A 118 7.22 10.75 6.71
C GLN A 118 6.51 11.22 7.99
N LEU A 119 5.28 11.74 7.91
CA LEU A 119 4.51 12.20 9.07
C LEU A 119 4.05 11.08 10.00
N TYR A 120 4.10 9.82 9.54
CA TYR A 120 3.63 8.65 10.29
C TYR A 120 4.76 7.78 10.86
N ARG A 121 6.02 8.19 10.68
CA ARG A 121 7.20 7.48 11.20
C ARG A 121 7.68 8.16 12.47
N HIS A 122 7.13 7.76 13.62
CA HIS A 122 7.62 8.14 14.95
C HIS A 122 8.61 7.11 15.49
#